data_AF-A0A7X7V1Y5-F1
#
_entry.id   AF-A0A7X7V1Y5-F1
#
_cell.length_a   1.000
_cell.length_b   1.000
_cell.length_c   1.000
_cell.angle_alpha   90.00
_cell.angle_beta   90.00
_cell.angle_gamma   90.00
#
_symmetry.space_group_name_H-M   'P 1'
#
loop_
_entity.id
_entity.type
_entity.pdbx_description
1 polymer ?
#
loop_
_entity_poly.entity_id
_entity_poly.type
_entity_poly.pdbx_seq_one_letter_code
_entity_poly.pdbx_strand_id
1 'polypeptide(L)' 'MAKHDAKVSENFQKNTGDLDKMSEQDLLDRLNETIVEVETNDGYNTKEKLKIYALITSLSNSSEKDRKKFAQKIYKALR' A
#
# COMPACT_ATOMS: atom_id res chain seq x y z
N MET A 1 8.34 8.66 -18.64
CA MET A 1 7.92 7.83 -17.50
C MET A 1 7.43 8.80 -16.45
N ALA A 2 6.13 8.82 -16.15
CA ALA A 2 5.63 9.64 -15.06
C ALA A 2 6.33 9.17 -13.79
N LYS A 3 7.03 10.08 -13.10
CA LYS A 3 7.61 9.76 -11.80
C LYS A 3 6.43 9.62 -10.85
N HIS A 4 6.26 8.44 -10.24
CA HIS A 4 5.30 8.29 -9.16
C HIS A 4 5.60 9.31 -8.07
N ASP A 5 4.56 9.80 -7.39
CA ASP A 5 4.75 10.71 -6.27
C ASP A 5 5.37 9.93 -5.11
N ALA A 6 6.65 10.20 -4.84
CA ALA A 6 7.42 9.57 -3.79
C ALA A 6 6.72 9.67 -2.42
N LYS A 7 5.92 10.72 -2.23
CA LYS A 7 5.15 10.97 -1.01
C LYS A 7 4.21 9.82 -0.67
N VAL A 8 3.56 9.19 -1.67
CA VAL A 8 2.64 8.07 -1.42
C VAL A 8 3.41 6.85 -0.90
N SER A 9 4.58 6.57 -1.47
CA SER A 9 5.44 5.46 -1.02
C SER A 9 6.01 5.70 0.39
N GLU A 10 6.37 6.96 0.70
CA GLU A 10 6.88 7.36 2.01
C GLU A 10 5.79 7.30 3.09
N ASN A 11 4.58 7.80 2.79
CA ASN A 11 3.43 7.73 3.67
C ASN A 11 3.03 6.29 3.95
N PHE A 12 2.96 5.45 2.91
CA PHE A 12 2.71 4.01 3.08
C PHE A 12 3.74 3.36 4.00
N GLN A 13 5.04 3.63 3.81
CA GLN A 13 6.09 3.05 4.64
C GLN A 13 6.00 3.52 6.10
N LYS A 14 5.67 4.79 6.34
CA LYS A 14 5.46 5.33 7.68
C LYS A 14 4.25 4.71 8.37
N ASN A 15 3.14 4.60 7.64
CA ASN A 15 1.86 4.08 8.15
C ASN A 15 1.87 2.57 8.37
N THR A 16 2.76 1.85 7.69
CA THR A 16 2.84 0.38 7.79
C THR A 16 4.13 -0.10 8.47
N GLY A 17 4.93 0.78 9.06
CA GLY A 17 6.19 0.40 9.73
C GLY A 17 6.06 -0.69 10.81
N ASP A 18 4.93 -0.70 11.54
CA ASP A 18 4.62 -1.64 12.63
C ASP A 18 3.44 -2.58 12.29
N LEU A 19 3.24 -2.87 11.01
CA LEU A 19 2.11 -3.67 10.47
C LEU A 19 1.98 -5.10 11.05
N ASP A 20 3.03 -5.61 11.69
CA ASP A 20 3.08 -6.91 12.38
C ASP A 20 2.51 -6.86 13.81
N LYS A 21 2.32 -5.66 14.35
CA LYS A 21 1.77 -5.44 15.70
C LYS A 21 0.39 -4.80 15.67
N MET A 22 -0.09 -4.41 14.49
CA MET A 22 -1.39 -3.77 14.31
C MET A 22 -2.52 -4.79 14.36
N SER A 23 -3.63 -4.36 14.97
CA SER A 23 -4.90 -5.07 14.82
C SER A 23 -5.32 -5.09 13.35
N GLU A 24 -6.21 -6.03 13.00
CA GLU A 24 -6.74 -6.12 11.64
C GLU A 24 -7.47 -4.84 11.22
N GLN A 25 -8.23 -4.25 12.15
CA GLN A 25 -8.95 -3.01 11.90
C GLN A 25 -7.99 -1.83 11.64
N ASP A 26 -6.97 -1.65 12.47
CA ASP A 26 -5.97 -0.60 12.27
C ASP A 26 -5.23 -0.79 10.93
N LEU A 27 -4.90 -2.03 10.58
CA LEU A 27 -4.27 -2.33 9.29
C LEU A 27 -5.16 -1.91 8.13
N LEU A 28 -6.45 -2.26 8.15
CA LEU A 28 -7.40 -1.89 7.11
C LEU A 28 -7.57 -0.37 7.00
N ASP A 29 -7.63 0.33 8.12
CA ASP A 29 -7.73 1.80 8.13
C ASP A 29 -6.49 2.45 7.48
N ARG A 30 -5.28 1.98 7.82
CA ARG A 30 -4.04 2.46 7.19
C ARG A 30 -3.95 2.13 5.70
N LEU A 31 -4.46 0.97 5.29
CA LEU A 31 -4.51 0.60 3.87
C LEU A 31 -5.49 1.47 3.09
N ASN A 32 -6.63 1.82 3.68
CA ASN A 32 -7.59 2.74 3.08
C ASN A 32 -7.00 4.13 2.84
N GLU A 33 -6.19 4.66 3.77
CA GLU A 33 -5.45 5.92 3.55
C GLU A 33 -4.60 5.84 2.26
N THR A 34 -3.91 4.72 2.05
CA THR A 34 -3.08 4.50 0.85
C THR A 34 -3.91 4.35 -0.42
N ILE A 35 -5.06 3.69 -0.35
CA ILE A 35 -5.99 3.57 -1.49
C ILE A 35 -6.44 4.95 -1.94
N VAL A 36 -6.87 5.81 -1.02
CA VAL A 36 -7.32 7.18 -1.32
C VAL A 36 -6.19 8.02 -1.93
N GLU A 37 -4.96 7.90 -1.40
CA GLU A 37 -3.81 8.59 -1.97
C GLU A 37 -3.51 8.13 -3.40
N VAL A 38 -3.57 6.82 -3.69
CA VAL A 38 -3.35 6.28 -5.04
C VAL A 38 -4.50 6.65 -5.98
N GLU A 39 -5.74 6.65 -5.51
CA GLU A 39 -6.92 6.97 -6.30
C GLU A 39 -6.89 8.42 -6.78
N THR A 40 -6.60 9.35 -5.88
CA THR A 40 -6.54 10.80 -6.15
C THR A 40 -5.26 11.26 -6.85
N ASN A 41 -4.26 10.38 -6.98
CA ASN A 41 -3.02 10.69 -7.65
C ASN A 41 -3.10 10.38 -9.16
N ASP A 42 -2.87 11.40 -9.97
CA ASP A 42 -2.87 11.32 -11.44
C ASP A 42 -1.56 10.76 -12.03
N GLY A 43 -0.55 10.55 -11.19
CA GLY A 43 0.74 9.97 -11.57
C GLY A 43 0.70 8.47 -11.82
N TYR A 44 -0.36 7.77 -11.38
CA TYR A 44 -0.58 6.35 -11.63
C TYR A 44 -1.60 6.14 -12.74
N ASN A 45 -1.26 5.30 -13.72
CA ASN A 45 -2.23 4.84 -14.72
C ASN A 45 -3.13 3.73 -14.15
N THR A 46 -4.22 3.41 -14.85
CA THR A 46 -5.20 2.40 -14.42
C THR A 46 -4.55 1.04 -14.13
N LYS A 47 -3.57 0.62 -14.94
CA LYS A 47 -2.89 -0.67 -14.76
C LYS A 47 -2.04 -0.71 -13.49
N GLU A 48 -1.38 0.39 -13.15
CA GLU A 48 -0.64 0.55 -11.90
C GLU A 48 -1.58 0.56 -10.70
N LYS A 49 -2.66 1.35 -10.76
CA LYS A 49 -3.69 1.39 -9.69
C LYS A 49 -4.25 0.00 -9.40
N LEU A 50 -4.66 -0.74 -10.44
CA LEU A 50 -5.16 -2.11 -10.30
C LEU A 50 -4.12 -3.07 -9.67
N LYS A 51 -2.84 -2.93 -10.04
CA LYS A 51 -1.76 -3.73 -9.45
C LYS A 51 -1.58 -3.42 -7.96
N ILE A 52 -1.62 -2.14 -7.58
CA ILE A 52 -1.52 -1.71 -6.18
C ILE A 52 -2.70 -2.26 -5.38
N TYR A 53 -3.93 -2.12 -5.88
CA TYR A 53 -5.13 -2.61 -5.20
C TYR A 53 -5.10 -4.14 -5.01
N ALA A 54 -4.67 -4.90 -6.03
CA ALA A 54 -4.52 -6.35 -5.89
C ALA A 54 -3.49 -6.74 -4.80
N LEU A 55 -2.40 -5.98 -4.67
CA LEU A 55 -1.41 -6.19 -3.62
C LEU A 55 -1.95 -5.82 -2.23
N ILE A 56 -2.74 -4.75 -2.13
CA ILE A 56 -3.40 -4.34 -0.89
C ILE A 56 -4.42 -5.39 -0.44
N THR A 57 -5.25 -5.91 -1.35
CA THR A 57 -6.17 -7.02 -1.05
C THR A 57 -5.43 -8.29 -0.64
N SER A 58 -4.26 -8.55 -1.23
CA SER A 58 -3.43 -9.70 -0.81
C SER A 58 -2.88 -9.49 0.60
N LEU A 59 -2.49 -8.26 0.95
CA LEU A 59 -2.00 -7.91 2.28
C LEU A 59 -3.11 -8.07 3.34
N SER A 60 -4.32 -7.57 3.09
CA SER A 60 -5.44 -7.64 4.03
C SER A 60 -5.88 -9.08 4.33
N ASN A 61 -5.72 -10.00 3.36
CA ASN A 61 -6.05 -11.41 3.51
C ASN A 61 -4.83 -12.30 3.88
N SER A 62 -3.69 -11.69 4.21
CA SER A 62 -2.47 -12.44 4.52
C SER A 62 -2.31 -12.69 6.02
N SER A 63 -1.60 -13.77 6.35
CA SER A 63 -1.16 -14.02 7.72
C SER A 63 -0.21 -12.91 8.19
N GLU A 64 -0.18 -12.63 9.49
CA GLU A 64 0.72 -11.62 10.09
C GLU A 64 2.18 -11.77 9.65
N LYS A 65 2.63 -13.03 9.49
CA LYS A 65 3.99 -13.38 9.06
C LYS A 65 4.29 -12.95 7.62
N ASP A 66 3.27 -12.92 6.77
CA ASP A 66 3.37 -12.55 5.36
C ASP A 66 3.13 -11.06 5.10
N ARG A 67 2.59 -10.32 6.08
CA ARG A 67 2.24 -8.90 5.90
C ARG A 67 3.45 -8.07 5.47
N LYS A 68 4.62 -8.28 6.09
CA LYS A 68 5.88 -7.59 5.71
C LYS A 68 6.27 -7.83 4.25
N LYS A 69 6.08 -9.06 3.75
CA LYS A 69 6.40 -9.44 2.36
C LYS A 69 5.48 -8.72 1.38
N PHE A 70 4.18 -8.65 1.68
CA PHE A 70 3.23 -7.93 0.82
C PHE A 70 3.42 -6.42 0.89
N ALA A 71 3.68 -5.85 2.07
CA ALA A 71 3.97 -4.43 2.22
C ALA A 71 5.21 -4.00 1.42
N GLN A 72 6.29 -4.81 1.42
CA GLN A 72 7.44 -4.53 0.56
C GLN A 72 7.10 -4.54 -0.94
N LYS A 73 6.16 -5.38 -1.38
CA LYS A 73 5.70 -5.39 -2.78
C LYS A 73 4.87 -4.14 -3.10
N ILE A 74 4.01 -3.70 -2.18
CA ILE A 74 3.22 -2.48 -2.32
C ILE A 74 4.16 -1.27 -2.40
N TYR A 75 5.11 -1.14 -1.48
CA TYR A 75 6.10 -0.08 -1.49
C TYR A 75 6.85 0.02 -2.82
N LYS A 76 7.28 -1.12 -3.38
CA LYS A 76 7.93 -1.16 -4.71
C LYS A 76 7.01 -0.79 -5.86
N ALA A 77 5.70 -0.98 -5.73
CA ALA A 77 4.72 -0.61 -6.75
C ALA A 77 4.33 0.87 -6.68
N LEU A 78 4.48 1.49 -5.50
CA LEU A 78 4.26 2.93 -5.25
C LEU A 78 5.46 3.81 -5.64
N ARG A 79 6.63 3.21 -5.91
CA ARG A 79 7.86 3.90 -6.29
C ARG A 79 8.03 3.98 -7.80
#